data_AF-J1JT34-F1
#
_entry.id   AF-J1JT34-F1
#
_cell.length_a   1.000
_cell.length_b   1.000
_cell.length_c   1.000
_cell.angle_alpha   90.00
_cell.angle_beta   90.00
_cell.angle_gamma   90.00
#
_symmetry.space_group_name_H-M   'P 1'
#
loop_
_entity.id
_entity.type
_entity.pdbx_description
1 polymer ?
#
loop_
_entity_poly.entity_id
_entity_poly.type
_entity_poly.pdbx_seq_one_letter_code
_entity_poly.pdbx_strand_id
1 'polypeptide(L)'
;MKEVNLRQGRYSPFENPFLNKSEFCIGNQTIKTHITQQKSIDPNSNETANIATILITEKEDKKSFIKIFAAGVQAIFNLSRTGYRALILALQIYHANQSNHDGSITLIWYDGGVNGQKLDMTDRTFYIGIKELINKKILQPKLPNQYWMNPAIFFKGNKITFIKEYQINSSPTKTKEKTNQVQQDLPDDGYQTDIEDFTNK
;
A
#
# COMPACT_ATOMS: atom_id res chain seq x y z
N MET A 1 13.42 11.68 -21.02
CA MET A 1 14.55 11.15 -20.21
C MET A 1 15.74 11.00 -21.14
N LYS A 2 16.96 11.41 -20.73
CA LYS A 2 18.16 11.07 -21.50
C LYS A 2 18.35 9.55 -21.45
N GLU A 3 18.54 8.92 -22.60
CA GLU A 3 18.93 7.52 -22.67
C GLU A 3 20.23 7.32 -21.89
N VAL A 4 20.21 6.36 -20.97
CA VAL A 4 21.39 6.01 -20.18
C VAL A 4 22.22 5.04 -21.02
N ASN A 5 23.37 5.50 -21.52
CA ASN A 5 24.31 4.64 -22.22
C ASN A 5 25.15 3.86 -21.20
N LEU A 6 24.87 2.57 -21.07
CA LEU A 6 25.58 1.69 -20.14
C LEU A 6 27.09 1.61 -20.44
N ARG A 7 27.53 1.73 -21.70
CA ARG A 7 28.97 1.65 -22.05
C ARG A 7 29.77 2.88 -21.64
N GLN A 8 29.10 4.01 -21.36
CA GLN A 8 29.71 5.30 -21.02
C GLN A 8 29.34 5.76 -19.60
N GLY A 9 28.79 4.87 -18.78
CA GLY A 9 28.38 5.18 -17.41
C GLY A 9 29.55 5.52 -16.50
N ARG A 10 29.38 6.51 -15.61
CA ARG A 10 30.29 6.73 -14.49
C ARG A 10 30.00 5.67 -13.42
N TYR A 11 30.88 4.68 -13.31
CA TYR A 11 30.79 3.62 -12.31
C TYR A 11 31.34 4.07 -10.95
N SER A 12 30.74 3.59 -9.87
CA SER A 12 31.23 3.76 -8.49
C SER A 12 31.35 2.37 -7.85
N PRO A 13 32.39 1.59 -8.16
CA PRO A 13 32.51 0.21 -7.69
C PRO A 13 32.90 0.11 -6.19
N PHE A 14 33.54 1.15 -5.66
CA PHE A 14 34.10 1.13 -4.30
C PHE A 14 33.16 1.71 -3.23
N GLU A 15 32.14 2.47 -3.64
CA GLU A 15 31.23 3.15 -2.71
C GLU A 15 29.81 3.18 -3.27
N ASN A 16 28.82 2.85 -2.43
CA ASN A 16 27.41 2.94 -2.80
C ASN A 16 26.91 4.40 -2.68
N PRO A 17 26.61 5.07 -3.80
CA PRO A 17 26.20 6.48 -3.79
C PRO A 17 24.85 6.72 -3.10
N PHE A 18 24.03 5.68 -2.90
CA PHE A 18 22.72 5.78 -2.25
C PHE A 18 22.79 5.80 -0.71
N LEU A 19 23.95 5.48 -0.11
CA LEU A 19 24.13 5.55 1.34
C LEU A 19 24.07 7.00 1.86
N ASN A 20 24.54 7.95 1.04
CA ASN A 20 24.64 9.37 1.42
C ASN A 20 23.47 10.22 0.90
N LYS A 21 22.66 9.69 -0.03
CA LYS A 21 21.56 10.41 -0.68
C LYS A 21 20.30 9.54 -0.66
N SER A 22 19.42 9.88 0.27
CA SER A 22 18.13 9.22 0.48
C SER A 22 16.96 9.95 -0.19
N GLU A 23 17.20 11.03 -0.93
CA GLU A 23 16.15 11.82 -1.57
C GLU A 23 16.47 12.08 -3.05
N PHE A 24 15.51 11.82 -3.92
CA PHE A 24 15.63 12.12 -5.34
C PHE A 24 14.26 12.50 -5.93
N CYS A 25 14.28 13.34 -6.97
CA CYS A 25 13.08 13.77 -7.67
C CYS A 25 12.95 13.00 -8.99
N ILE A 26 11.78 12.41 -9.24
CA ILE A 26 11.43 11.82 -10.53
C ILE A 26 10.19 12.56 -11.05
N GLY A 27 10.36 13.38 -12.09
CA GLY A 27 9.28 14.25 -12.58
C GLY A 27 8.78 15.20 -11.49
N ASN A 28 7.49 15.13 -11.17
CA ASN A 28 6.84 15.94 -10.13
C ASN A 28 6.83 15.28 -8.74
N GLN A 29 7.38 14.07 -8.62
CA GLN A 29 7.36 13.30 -7.39
C GLN A 29 8.69 13.45 -6.66
N THR A 30 8.61 13.72 -5.35
CA THR A 30 9.76 13.63 -4.46
C THR A 30 9.74 12.26 -3.79
N ILE A 31 10.75 11.44 -4.09
CA ILE A 31 10.91 10.10 -3.54
C ILE A 31 12.00 10.18 -2.49
N LYS A 32 11.68 9.76 -1.26
CA LYS A 32 12.63 9.61 -0.17
C LYS A 32 12.73 8.14 0.20
N THR A 33 13.92 7.57 0.12
CA THR A 33 14.24 6.20 0.50
C THR A 33 15.14 6.21 1.70
N HIS A 34 14.67 5.74 2.84
CA HIS A 34 15.49 5.67 4.05
C HIS A 34 15.37 4.29 4.70
N ILE A 35 16.43 3.85 5.37
CA ILE A 35 16.40 2.68 6.24
C ILE A 35 16.35 3.24 7.67
N THR A 36 15.22 3.08 8.36
CA THR A 36 15.08 3.50 9.77
C THR A 36 14.99 2.24 10.62
N GLN A 37 15.67 2.25 11.76
CA GLN A 37 15.41 1.29 12.84
C GLN A 37 14.10 1.68 13.50
N GLN A 38 13.02 0.95 13.22
CA GLN A 38 11.77 1.13 13.93
C GLN A 38 11.58 -0.02 14.91
N LYS A 39 11.12 0.31 16.10
CA LYS A 39 10.66 -0.66 17.08
C LYS A 39 9.34 -1.25 16.54
N SER A 40 9.21 -2.57 16.60
CA SER A 40 8.00 -3.28 16.16
C SER A 40 6.71 -2.62 16.68
N ILE A 41 5.67 -2.59 15.86
CA ILE A 41 4.34 -2.08 16.21
C ILE A 41 3.65 -3.00 17.23
N ASP A 42 4.13 -4.24 17.37
CA ASP A 42 3.67 -5.16 18.41
C ASP A 42 4.19 -4.75 19.80
N PRO A 43 3.31 -4.45 20.77
CA PRO A 43 3.72 -3.99 22.11
C PRO A 43 4.50 -5.05 22.92
N ASN A 44 4.55 -6.29 22.46
CA ASN A 44 5.21 -7.42 23.14
C ASN A 44 6.57 -7.80 22.54
N SER A 45 6.96 -7.26 21.37
CA SER A 45 8.26 -7.55 20.75
C SER A 45 9.18 -6.33 20.89
N ASN A 46 10.19 -6.46 21.74
CA ASN A 46 11.25 -5.45 21.89
C ASN A 46 12.33 -5.56 20.80
N GLU A 47 12.03 -6.20 19.66
CA GLU A 47 12.97 -6.31 18.55
C GLU A 47 13.01 -5.02 17.72
N THR A 48 14.21 -4.49 17.53
CA THR A 48 14.50 -3.41 16.59
C THR A 48 14.72 -4.01 15.20
N ALA A 49 13.77 -3.80 14.30
CA ALA A 49 13.90 -4.19 12.90
C ALA A 49 14.36 -3.00 12.05
N ASN A 50 15.27 -3.26 11.11
CA ASN A 50 15.59 -2.29 10.06
C ASN A 50 14.44 -2.28 9.05
N ILE A 51 13.66 -1.20 9.01
CA ILE A 51 12.54 -1.04 8.07
C ILE A 51 12.99 -0.11 6.93
N ALA A 52 13.02 -0.65 5.72
CA ALA A 52 13.18 0.15 4.52
C ALA A 52 11.87 0.87 4.22
N THR A 53 11.90 2.21 4.25
CA THR A 53 10.73 3.06 4.00
C THR A 53 10.93 3.88 2.73
N ILE A 54 9.99 3.74 1.79
CA ILE A 54 9.90 4.56 0.58
C ILE A 54 8.75 5.53 0.77
N LEU A 55 9.06 6.81 0.91
CA LEU A 55 8.09 7.90 0.98
C LEU A 55 7.99 8.57 -0.39
N ILE A 56 6.83 8.49 -1.02
CA ILE A 56 6.52 9.24 -2.23
C ILE A 56 5.67 10.44 -1.84
N THR A 57 6.14 11.64 -2.16
CA THR A 57 5.40 12.88 -1.97
C THR A 57 5.03 13.46 -3.33
N GLU A 58 3.74 13.59 -3.58
CA GLU A 58 3.19 14.16 -4.81
C GLU A 58 2.17 15.25 -4.43
N LYS A 59 2.18 16.36 -5.17
CA LYS A 59 1.24 17.47 -4.98
C LYS A 59 0.28 17.49 -6.15
N GLU A 60 -0.98 17.22 -5.87
CA GLU A 60 -2.02 17.10 -6.89
C GLU A 60 -3.20 18.04 -6.63
N ASP A 61 -4.00 18.25 -7.66
CA ASP A 61 -5.27 18.96 -7.53
C ASP A 61 -6.30 18.14 -6.72
N LYS A 62 -7.34 18.81 -6.22
CA LYS A 62 -8.34 18.17 -5.34
C LYS A 62 -9.05 16.98 -6.02
N LYS A 63 -9.27 17.03 -7.34
CA LYS A 63 -9.98 15.99 -8.07
C LYS A 63 -9.11 14.75 -8.30
N SER A 64 -7.84 14.94 -8.66
CA SER A 64 -6.88 13.84 -8.80
C SER A 64 -6.56 13.23 -7.45
N PHE A 65 -6.48 14.04 -6.39
CA PHE A 65 -6.35 13.56 -5.01
C PHE A 65 -7.44 12.56 -4.62
N ILE A 66 -8.73 12.87 -4.87
CA ILE A 66 -9.84 11.93 -4.57
C ILE A 66 -9.66 10.60 -5.29
N LYS A 67 -9.21 10.64 -6.56
CA LYS A 67 -9.00 9.41 -7.35
C LYS A 67 -7.83 8.58 -6.83
N ILE A 68 -6.71 9.22 -6.52
CA ILE A 68 -5.51 8.57 -5.96
C ILE A 68 -5.83 7.97 -4.60
N PHE A 69 -6.52 8.72 -3.74
CA PHE A 69 -6.99 8.25 -2.45
C PHE A 69 -7.90 7.03 -2.59
N ALA A 70 -8.93 7.13 -3.44
CA ALA A 70 -9.85 6.02 -3.68
C ALA A 70 -9.12 4.79 -4.23
N ALA A 71 -8.08 4.96 -5.07
CA ALA A 71 -7.28 3.87 -5.61
C ALA A 71 -6.46 3.18 -4.51
N GLY A 72 -5.89 3.96 -3.58
CA GLY A 72 -5.20 3.41 -2.41
C GLY A 72 -6.15 2.63 -1.49
N VAL A 73 -7.34 3.17 -1.21
CA VAL A 73 -8.37 2.46 -0.44
C VAL A 73 -8.84 1.19 -1.17
N GLN A 74 -9.02 1.24 -2.49
CA GLN A 74 -9.35 0.07 -3.29
C GLN A 74 -8.31 -1.04 -3.13
N ALA A 75 -7.02 -0.69 -3.19
CA ALA A 75 -5.94 -1.65 -3.04
C ALA A 75 -5.89 -2.27 -1.64
N ILE A 76 -6.10 -1.47 -0.59
CA ILE A 76 -6.05 -1.93 0.82
C ILE A 76 -7.25 -2.82 1.16
N PHE A 77 -8.46 -2.42 0.76
CA PHE A 77 -9.69 -3.15 1.08
C PHE A 77 -10.05 -4.24 0.06
N ASN A 78 -9.24 -4.36 -1.00
CA ASN A 78 -9.46 -5.23 -2.15
C ASN A 78 -10.87 -5.04 -2.74
N LEU A 79 -11.18 -3.81 -3.13
CA LEU A 79 -12.49 -3.45 -3.69
C LEU A 79 -12.60 -3.85 -5.16
N SER A 80 -13.75 -4.39 -5.53
CA SER A 80 -14.12 -4.62 -6.92
C SER A 80 -14.23 -3.30 -7.70
N ARG A 81 -14.30 -3.39 -9.03
CA ARG A 81 -14.51 -2.22 -9.88
C ARG A 81 -15.82 -1.49 -9.55
N THR A 82 -16.85 -2.21 -9.10
CA THR A 82 -18.14 -1.63 -8.71
C THR A 82 -18.06 -0.94 -7.36
N GLY A 83 -17.40 -1.56 -6.37
CA GLY A 83 -17.14 -0.94 -5.06
C GLY A 83 -16.28 0.32 -5.17
N TYR A 84 -15.24 0.28 -6.01
CA TYR A 84 -14.40 1.45 -6.30
C TYR A 84 -15.19 2.62 -6.89
N ARG A 85 -16.08 2.36 -7.85
CA ARG A 85 -16.95 3.40 -8.43
C ARG A 85 -17.89 4.00 -7.37
N ALA A 86 -18.50 3.16 -6.53
CA ALA A 86 -19.34 3.64 -5.44
C ALA A 86 -18.54 4.45 -4.40
N LEU A 87 -17.29 4.07 -4.11
CA LEU A 87 -16.41 4.80 -3.20
C LEU A 87 -16.08 6.20 -3.72
N ILE A 88 -15.70 6.33 -5.00
CA ILE A 88 -15.43 7.65 -5.61
C ILE A 88 -16.64 8.56 -5.44
N LEU A 89 -17.83 8.05 -5.73
CA LEU A 89 -19.07 8.81 -5.64
C LEU A 89 -19.37 9.24 -4.20
N ALA A 90 -19.24 8.33 -3.23
CA ALA A 90 -19.40 8.64 -1.82
C ALA A 90 -18.43 9.74 -1.36
N LEU A 91 -17.16 9.66 -1.78
CA LEU A 91 -16.15 10.68 -1.48
C LEU A 91 -16.47 12.03 -2.14
N GLN A 92 -16.94 12.03 -3.39
CA GLN A 92 -17.35 13.27 -4.08
C GLN A 92 -18.49 13.96 -3.35
N ILE A 93 -19.52 13.21 -2.94
CA ILE A 93 -20.67 13.73 -2.20
C ILE A 93 -20.23 14.23 -0.82
N TYR A 94 -19.36 13.49 -0.14
CA TYR A 94 -18.77 13.92 1.13
C TYR A 94 -18.05 15.28 1.01
N HIS A 95 -17.20 15.44 -0.01
CA HIS A 95 -16.45 16.68 -0.20
C HIS A 95 -17.27 17.84 -0.76
N ALA A 96 -18.38 17.56 -1.45
CA ALA A 96 -19.34 18.56 -1.91
C ALA A 96 -20.18 19.09 -0.74
N ASN A 97 -20.61 18.22 0.16
CA ASN A 97 -21.44 18.56 1.32
C ASN A 97 -20.57 19.04 2.51
N GLN A 98 -19.93 20.20 2.34
CA GLN A 98 -19.01 20.77 3.35
C GLN A 98 -19.67 20.98 4.72
N SER A 99 -21.01 21.14 4.74
CA SER A 99 -21.84 21.44 5.92
C SER A 99 -22.40 20.22 6.65
N ASN A 100 -22.14 18.98 6.20
CA ASN A 100 -22.64 17.80 6.90
C ASN A 100 -21.79 17.53 8.16
N HIS A 101 -22.28 18.03 9.30
CA HIS A 101 -21.62 17.89 10.60
C HIS A 101 -21.83 16.51 11.25
N ASP A 102 -22.76 15.71 10.76
CA ASP A 102 -23.15 14.46 11.42
C ASP A 102 -22.32 13.24 11.01
N GLY A 103 -21.43 13.36 10.02
CA GLY A 103 -20.63 12.22 9.54
C GLY A 103 -21.44 11.20 8.74
N SER A 104 -22.60 11.60 8.19
CA SER A 104 -23.39 10.79 7.27
C SER A 104 -23.47 11.37 5.85
N ILE A 105 -23.78 10.50 4.90
CA ILE A 105 -24.04 10.83 3.51
C ILE A 105 -25.36 10.23 3.05
N THR A 106 -26.06 10.96 2.20
CA THR A 106 -27.26 10.51 1.52
C THR A 106 -26.89 10.11 0.10
N LEU A 107 -27.24 8.89 -0.30
CA LEU A 107 -26.99 8.35 -1.64
C LEU A 107 -28.30 7.79 -2.18
N ILE A 108 -29.01 8.59 -2.97
CA ILE A 108 -30.30 8.22 -3.57
C ILE A 108 -30.09 8.00 -5.06
N TRP A 109 -30.43 6.82 -5.55
CA TRP A 109 -30.47 6.56 -6.99
C TRP A 109 -31.75 7.15 -7.59
N TYR A 110 -31.62 7.99 -8.61
CA TYR A 110 -32.73 8.59 -9.33
C TYR A 110 -32.28 9.04 -10.73
N ASP A 111 -33.14 8.87 -11.74
CA ASP A 111 -32.94 9.32 -13.13
C ASP A 111 -31.59 8.89 -13.76
N GLY A 112 -31.21 7.62 -13.59
CA GLY A 112 -29.96 7.08 -14.13
C GLY A 112 -28.70 7.62 -13.46
N GLY A 113 -28.83 8.09 -12.22
CA GLY A 113 -27.75 8.74 -11.49
C GLY A 113 -27.94 8.67 -9.98
N VAL A 114 -27.04 9.32 -9.25
CA VAL A 114 -27.12 9.45 -7.79
C VAL A 114 -27.21 10.91 -7.40
N ASN A 115 -28.20 11.23 -6.56
CA ASN A 115 -28.51 12.59 -6.12
C ASN A 115 -28.65 13.59 -7.30
N GLY A 116 -29.20 13.14 -8.44
CA GLY A 116 -29.37 13.94 -9.65
C GLY A 116 -28.14 14.03 -10.56
N GLN A 117 -27.00 13.43 -10.19
CA GLN A 117 -25.83 13.33 -11.06
C GLN A 117 -25.90 12.07 -11.91
N LYS A 118 -26.07 12.23 -13.23
CA LYS A 118 -26.09 11.13 -14.19
C LYS A 118 -24.77 10.35 -14.19
N LEU A 119 -24.86 9.03 -14.14
CA LEU A 119 -23.70 8.15 -14.10
C LEU A 119 -23.74 7.14 -15.24
N ASP A 120 -22.55 6.73 -15.72
CA ASP A 120 -22.40 5.65 -16.68
C ASP A 120 -22.40 4.28 -15.98
N MET A 121 -23.50 3.97 -15.29
CA MET A 121 -23.77 2.67 -14.67
C MET A 121 -25.26 2.45 -14.41
N THR A 122 -25.64 1.20 -14.13
CA THR A 122 -27.02 0.86 -13.73
C THR A 122 -27.21 0.98 -12.22
N ASP A 123 -28.46 1.07 -11.79
CA ASP A 123 -28.88 1.02 -10.38
C ASP A 123 -28.37 -0.24 -9.68
N ARG A 124 -28.49 -1.40 -10.34
CA ARG A 124 -27.99 -2.68 -9.84
C ARG A 124 -26.50 -2.63 -9.57
N THR A 125 -25.72 -2.07 -10.49
CA THR A 125 -24.26 -1.89 -10.32
C THR A 125 -23.95 -1.01 -9.11
N PHE A 126 -24.70 0.07 -8.94
CA PHE A 126 -24.55 0.98 -7.81
C PHE A 126 -24.85 0.28 -6.47
N TYR A 127 -25.98 -0.41 -6.34
CA TYR A 127 -26.36 -1.09 -5.10
C TYR A 127 -25.41 -2.25 -4.75
N ILE A 128 -24.85 -2.97 -5.74
CA ILE A 128 -23.77 -3.94 -5.51
C ILE A 128 -22.55 -3.26 -4.90
N GLY A 129 -22.15 -2.10 -5.44
CA GLY A 129 -21.05 -1.32 -4.90
C GLY A 129 -21.30 -0.86 -3.46
N ILE A 130 -22.50 -0.33 -3.16
CA ILE A 130 -22.86 0.08 -1.79
C ILE A 130 -22.84 -1.11 -0.82
N LYS A 131 -23.37 -2.27 -1.24
CA LYS A 131 -23.34 -3.50 -0.43
C LYS A 131 -21.90 -3.91 -0.10
N GLU A 132 -21.00 -3.80 -1.07
CA GLU A 132 -19.58 -4.07 -0.86
C GLU A 132 -18.94 -3.10 0.15
N LEU A 133 -19.21 -1.80 0.02
CA LEU A 133 -18.70 -0.79 0.96
C LEU A 133 -19.19 -1.04 2.40
N ILE A 134 -20.43 -1.49 2.57
CA ILE A 134 -20.99 -1.88 3.87
C ILE A 134 -20.28 -3.12 4.42
N ASN A 135 -20.13 -4.15 3.60
CA ASN A 135 -19.44 -5.39 3.99
C ASN A 135 -17.99 -5.13 4.43
N LYS A 136 -17.32 -4.16 3.79
CA LYS A 136 -15.94 -3.77 4.08
C LYS A 136 -15.81 -2.72 5.19
N LYS A 137 -16.91 -2.38 5.90
CA LYS A 137 -16.94 -1.40 7.00
C LYS A 137 -16.45 0.00 6.59
N ILE A 138 -16.64 0.34 5.32
CA ILE A 138 -16.40 1.67 4.78
C ILE A 138 -17.62 2.57 5.01
N LEU A 139 -18.81 2.00 4.83
CA LEU A 139 -20.10 2.62 5.12
C LEU A 139 -20.89 1.77 6.13
N GLN A 140 -21.81 2.40 6.86
CA GLN A 140 -22.76 1.70 7.73
C GLN A 140 -24.16 2.31 7.53
N PRO A 141 -25.22 1.52 7.30
CA PRO A 141 -26.57 2.06 7.12
C PRO A 141 -27.04 2.87 8.34
N LYS A 142 -27.60 4.05 8.10
CA LYS A 142 -28.23 4.92 9.11
C LYS A 142 -29.75 4.92 8.95
N LEU A 143 -30.22 5.23 7.75
CA LEU A 143 -31.63 5.28 7.32
C LEU A 143 -31.71 4.80 5.86
N PRO A 144 -32.91 4.60 5.29
CA PRO A 144 -33.03 4.33 3.86
C PRO A 144 -32.26 5.38 3.04
N ASN A 145 -31.35 4.92 2.19
CA ASN A 145 -30.47 5.76 1.36
C ASN A 145 -29.52 6.70 2.15
N GLN A 146 -29.39 6.57 3.47
CA GLN A 146 -28.41 7.31 4.28
C GLN A 146 -27.44 6.37 4.97
N TYR A 147 -26.17 6.75 4.98
CA TYR A 147 -25.09 5.92 5.48
C TYR A 147 -24.16 6.75 6.37
N TRP A 148 -23.82 6.21 7.53
CA TRP A 148 -22.67 6.64 8.30
C TRP A 148 -21.39 6.30 7.53
N MET A 149 -20.41 7.19 7.63
CA MET A 149 -19.09 7.01 7.03
C MET A 149 -18.08 6.61 8.09
N ASN A 150 -17.09 5.82 7.71
CA ASN A 150 -15.92 5.59 8.55
C ASN A 150 -15.01 6.84 8.57
N PRO A 151 -14.84 7.55 9.70
CA PRO A 151 -14.04 8.79 9.74
C PRO A 151 -12.56 8.59 9.40
N ALA A 152 -12.03 7.37 9.58
CA ALA A 152 -10.66 7.04 9.20
C ALA A 152 -10.46 7.01 7.67
N ILE A 153 -11.53 6.82 6.91
CA ILE A 153 -11.53 6.79 5.45
C ILE A 153 -12.08 8.11 4.88
N PHE A 154 -13.10 8.68 5.51
CA PHE A 154 -13.72 9.94 5.12
C PHE A 154 -13.21 11.07 6.04
N PHE A 155 -12.04 11.59 5.72
CA PHE A 155 -11.36 12.62 6.51
C PHE A 155 -11.29 13.97 5.73
N LYS A 156 -11.29 15.09 6.46
CA LYS A 156 -11.20 16.47 5.90
C LYS A 156 -9.75 16.99 5.83
N GLY A 157 -8.77 16.10 5.71
CA GLY A 157 -7.35 16.48 5.69
C GLY A 157 -6.84 16.81 4.29
N ASN A 158 -5.65 17.41 4.22
CA ASN A 158 -4.94 17.74 2.98
C ASN A 158 -3.82 16.74 2.64
N LYS A 159 -3.56 15.76 3.50
CA LYS A 159 -2.49 14.77 3.35
C LYS A 159 -3.00 13.38 3.71
N ILE A 160 -2.52 12.39 2.96
CA ILE A 160 -2.70 10.96 3.22
C ILE A 160 -1.34 10.28 3.20
N THR A 161 -1.21 9.24 4.01
CA THR A 161 -0.06 8.35 3.98
C THR A 161 -0.59 6.93 3.94
N PHE A 162 -0.25 6.18 2.91
CA PHE A 162 -0.51 4.74 2.86
C PHE A 162 0.76 4.02 3.29
N ILE A 163 0.68 3.23 4.37
CA ILE A 163 1.78 2.40 4.83
C ILE A 163 1.43 0.97 4.46
N LYS A 164 2.27 0.33 3.63
CA LYS A 164 2.15 -1.08 3.30
C LYS A 164 3.40 -1.79 3.78
N GLU A 165 3.25 -2.55 4.84
CA GLU A 165 4.32 -3.36 5.41
C GLU A 165 4.33 -4.75 4.76
N TYR A 166 5.52 -5.21 4.40
CA TYR A 166 5.74 -6.59 3.97
C TYR A 166 6.67 -7.24 4.98
N GLN A 167 6.19 -8.28 5.66
CA GLN A 167 6.98 -9.05 6.60
C GLN A 167 7.36 -10.39 5.96
N ILE A 168 8.62 -10.79 6.12
CA ILE A 168 9.05 -12.14 5.80
C ILE A 168 8.74 -12.99 7.03
N ASN A 169 7.84 -13.96 6.89
CA ASN A 169 7.67 -14.97 7.93
C ASN A 169 8.95 -15.82 7.94
N SER A 170 9.78 -15.67 8.98
CA SER A 170 10.81 -16.66 9.23
C SER A 170 10.10 -17.98 9.52
N SER A 171 10.39 -19.02 8.74
CA SER A 171 9.90 -20.37 9.04
C SER A 171 10.32 -20.75 10.46
N PRO A 172 9.48 -21.43 11.26
CA PRO A 172 9.90 -21.92 12.56
C PRO A 172 11.02 -22.95 12.34
N THR A 173 12.25 -22.55 12.60
CA THR A 173 13.38 -23.47 12.73
C THR A 173 12.97 -24.49 13.79
N LYS A 174 12.80 -25.75 13.37
CA LYS A 174 12.60 -26.88 14.29
C LYS A 174 13.85 -27.03 15.15
N THR A 175 13.88 -26.39 16.31
CA THR A 175 14.83 -26.71 17.36
C THR A 175 14.44 -28.08 17.91
N LYS A 176 15.11 -29.12 17.42
CA LYS A 176 15.13 -30.44 18.03
C LYS A 176 15.97 -30.35 19.29
N GLU A 177 15.33 -30.38 20.46
CA GLU A 177 15.99 -30.80 21.69
C GLU A 177 15.50 -32.21 22.03
N LYS A 178 16.34 -33.21 21.72
CA LYS A 178 16.48 -34.43 22.54
C LYS A 178 17.94 -34.85 22.54
N THR A 179 18.55 -34.67 23.70
CA THR A 179 19.83 -35.19 24.17
C THR A 179 19.90 -36.72 24.02
N ASN A 180 21.01 -37.26 23.50
CA ASN A 180 21.82 -38.32 24.12
C ASN A 180 23.05 -38.66 23.26
N GLN A 181 24.06 -39.19 23.94
CA GLN A 181 25.50 -39.06 23.72
C GLN A 181 26.15 -40.03 22.70
N VAL A 182 27.20 -39.51 22.05
CA VAL A 182 28.51 -40.11 21.65
C VAL A 182 28.53 -41.32 20.70
N GLN A 183 29.11 -41.12 19.50
CA GLN A 183 30.38 -41.77 19.12
C GLN A 183 31.09 -41.03 17.98
N GLN A 184 32.42 -41.01 18.09
CA GLN A 184 33.40 -40.39 17.18
C GLN A 184 33.40 -41.07 15.81
N ASP A 185 33.66 -40.30 14.75
CA ASP A 185 34.75 -40.55 13.79
C ASP A 185 34.78 -39.42 12.75
N LEU A 186 35.92 -38.74 12.64
CA LEU A 186 36.28 -37.81 11.56
C LEU A 186 36.71 -38.62 10.33
N PRO A 187 36.32 -38.19 9.13
CA PRO A 187 37.30 -37.60 8.21
C PRO A 187 36.73 -36.28 7.62
N ASP A 188 37.47 -35.18 7.68
CA ASP A 188 38.38 -34.69 6.62
C ASP A 188 37.85 -34.93 5.21
N ASP A 189 37.53 -33.84 4.50
CA ASP A 189 37.83 -33.63 3.08
C ASP A 189 37.08 -32.39 2.57
N GLY A 190 37.85 -31.50 1.93
CA GLY A 190 37.54 -30.10 1.69
C GLY A 190 36.46 -29.82 0.64
N TYR A 191 35.69 -28.77 0.89
CA TYR A 191 34.97 -28.08 -0.18
C TYR A 191 35.93 -27.15 -0.91
N GLN A 192 36.60 -27.72 -1.90
CA GLN A 192 37.23 -26.99 -2.99
C GLN A 192 36.12 -26.36 -3.83
N THR A 193 36.21 -25.06 -4.04
CA THR A 193 35.34 -24.32 -4.96
C THR A 193 35.81 -24.59 -6.38
N ASP A 194 35.11 -25.45 -7.11
CA ASP A 194 35.35 -25.64 -8.55
C ASP A 194 34.64 -24.52 -9.33
N ILE A 195 35.36 -23.40 -9.46
CA ILE A 195 35.15 -22.39 -10.48
C ILE A 195 35.82 -22.94 -11.74
N GLU A 196 35.12 -23.69 -12.57
CA GLU A 196 35.50 -23.94 -13.97
C GLU A 196 34.41 -24.76 -14.68
N ASP A 197 33.35 -24.09 -15.17
CA ASP A 197 32.42 -24.74 -16.12
C ASP A 197 31.77 -23.77 -17.13
N PHE A 198 32.40 -22.60 -17.36
CA PHE A 198 31.94 -21.64 -18.36
C PHE A 198 33.01 -21.29 -19.40
N THR A 199 33.58 -22.32 -20.05
CA THR A 199 34.13 -22.19 -21.41
C THR A 199 34.01 -23.51 -22.16
N ASN A 200 32.98 -23.64 -23.02
CA ASN A 200 33.05 -24.13 -24.41
C ASN A 200 31.69 -24.60 -24.94
N LYS A 201 30.98 -23.72 -25.64
CA LYS A 201 30.55 -23.94 -27.03
C LYS A 201 29.98 -22.69 -27.66
#